data_AF-A0A397BHL1-F1
#
_entry.id   AF-A0A397BHL1-F1
#
_cell.length_a   1.000
_cell.length_b   1.000
_cell.length_c   1.000
_cell.angle_alpha   90.00
_cell.angle_beta   90.00
_cell.angle_gamma   90.00
#
_symmetry.space_group_name_H-M   'P 1'
#
loop_
_entity.id
_entity.type
_entity.pdbx_description
1 polymer ?
#
loop_
_entity_poly.entity_id
_entity_poly.type
_entity_poly.pdbx_seq_one_letter_code
_entity_poly.pdbx_strand_id
1 'polypeptide(L)'
;MAAYDVVETPSAVASHLDTPAPEPPVKRNCFKEFYFGIPGILTGAAIGIALGILIQTMTPSEEVVSWIGVPGSLFIRAIKCLVTPLVFCSLLVGMADMLAVGKASVIGWRTALLYITTTIIGACQGLLWVVLFRSSFGNKSKSTDANPIEFAFACEEPGHFLTHVGATVSCVYDENYNKTSTFSPSSVFIANDIHGSFAKASSGFARRTLTQALQGQLNAIVPSNITQAFADATLLSIIMFAIPFGVAISLLPRDLTVVSDFFRAINTVFMTMITWVISSTPIAIISLLASSISEQSDLKLLVSDVGLYVLCALLSLFVHTYVFYPILLRSFVKINPYKWIMKMARAQTFAFGCASSMATLPVVMECIDETREVSQTLSRF
;
A
#
# COMPACT_ATOMS: atom_id res chain seq x y z
N MET A 1 49.44 -13.23 40.09
CA MET A 1 49.85 -12.48 38.90
C MET A 1 49.00 -12.96 37.74
N ALA A 2 47.95 -12.20 37.42
CA ALA A 2 47.15 -12.18 36.19
C ALA A 2 45.85 -11.44 36.56
N ALA A 3 45.90 -10.11 36.42
CA ALA A 3 44.74 -9.25 36.54
C ALA A 3 43.82 -9.53 35.34
N TYR A 4 42.52 -9.68 35.58
CA TYR A 4 41.52 -9.66 34.53
C TYR A 4 41.21 -8.19 34.22
N ASP A 5 41.55 -7.77 33.00
CA ASP A 5 41.17 -6.48 32.45
C ASP A 5 39.65 -6.44 32.26
N VAL A 6 39.00 -5.55 33.01
CA VAL A 6 37.61 -5.13 32.78
C VAL A 6 37.63 -4.24 31.55
N VAL A 7 37.20 -4.78 30.41
CA VAL A 7 36.96 -3.98 29.20
C VAL A 7 35.75 -3.10 29.47
N GLU A 8 36.02 -1.80 29.66
CA GLU A 8 35.03 -0.74 29.72
C GLU A 8 34.19 -0.74 28.43
N THR A 9 32.91 -1.08 28.56
CA THR A 9 31.91 -0.74 27.55
C THR A 9 31.82 0.79 27.48
N PRO A 10 31.80 1.42 26.29
CA PRO A 10 31.57 2.85 26.21
C PRO A 10 30.20 3.16 26.81
N SER A 11 30.25 3.81 27.97
CA SER A 11 29.15 4.45 28.64
C SER A 11 28.45 5.39 27.65
N ALA A 12 27.31 4.96 27.12
CA ALA A 12 26.28 5.86 26.61
C ALA A 12 25.38 6.35 27.76
N VAL A 13 25.94 6.48 28.97
CA VAL A 13 25.37 7.23 30.07
C VAL A 13 26.19 8.51 30.18
N ALA A 14 26.03 9.37 29.16
CA ALA A 14 26.22 10.79 29.37
C ALA A 14 25.06 11.25 30.26
N SER A 15 25.42 11.83 31.39
CA SER A 15 24.57 12.49 32.37
C SER A 15 23.55 13.42 31.71
N HIS A 16 22.30 12.98 31.60
CA HIS A 16 21.12 13.84 31.56
C HIS A 16 20.37 13.67 32.88
N LEU A 17 20.92 14.27 33.94
CA LEU A 17 20.12 14.80 35.05
C LEU A 17 19.59 16.18 34.64
N ASP A 18 18.97 16.23 33.46
CA ASP A 18 17.98 17.23 33.10
C ASP A 18 16.75 16.39 32.77
N THR A 19 15.96 16.04 33.78
CA THR A 19 14.54 15.77 33.50
C THR A 19 14.03 17.05 32.85
N PRO A 20 13.64 17.05 31.56
CA PRO A 20 13.00 18.23 31.00
C PRO A 20 11.84 18.57 31.94
N ALA A 21 11.79 19.82 32.40
CA ALA A 21 10.67 20.31 33.18
C ALA A 21 9.38 19.89 32.44
N PRO A 22 8.35 19.38 33.14
CA PRO A 22 7.13 18.96 32.48
C PRO A 22 6.66 20.13 31.61
N GLU A 23 6.64 19.91 30.29
CA GLU A 23 6.20 20.92 29.35
C GLU A 23 4.83 21.42 29.83
N PRO A 24 4.60 22.75 29.89
CA PRO A 24 3.29 23.26 30.29
C PRO A 24 2.25 22.61 29.38
N PRO A 25 1.09 22.16 29.92
CA PRO A 25 0.11 21.42 29.14
C PRO A 25 -0.28 22.29 27.95
N VAL A 26 0.23 21.94 26.77
CA VAL A 26 -0.17 22.57 25.52
C VAL A 26 -1.69 22.44 25.49
N LYS A 27 -2.40 23.59 25.46
CA LYS A 27 -3.86 23.59 25.30
C LYS A 27 -4.17 22.87 23.99
N ARG A 28 -4.42 21.57 24.09
CA ARG A 28 -4.77 20.72 22.97
C ARG A 28 -6.16 21.14 22.53
N ASN A 29 -6.24 21.73 21.34
CA ASN A 29 -7.53 22.07 20.76
C ASN A 29 -8.24 20.75 20.45
N CYS A 30 -9.20 20.38 21.29
CA CYS A 30 -10.02 19.17 21.16
C CYS A 30 -10.62 19.03 19.74
N PHE A 31 -10.98 20.16 19.11
CA PHE A 31 -11.45 20.19 17.73
C PHE A 31 -10.38 19.75 16.71
N LYS A 32 -9.11 20.11 16.91
CA LYS A 32 -8.01 19.65 16.04
C LYS A 32 -7.76 18.15 16.24
N GLU A 33 -7.75 17.66 17.48
CA GLU A 33 -7.60 16.21 17.74
C GLU A 33 -8.78 15.40 17.19
N PHE A 34 -10.00 15.93 17.26
CA PHE A 34 -11.18 15.30 16.67
C PHE A 34 -11.14 15.29 15.13
N TYR A 35 -10.85 16.43 14.52
CA TYR A 35 -10.84 16.58 13.05
C TYR A 35 -9.69 15.81 12.38
N PHE A 36 -8.49 15.79 12.98
CA PHE A 36 -7.33 15.09 12.42
C PHE A 36 -7.22 13.63 12.86
N GLY A 37 -8.06 13.17 13.79
CA GLY A 37 -8.10 11.79 14.24
C GLY A 37 -9.05 10.89 13.45
N ILE A 38 -9.13 9.62 13.89
CA ILE A 38 -10.12 8.62 13.44
C ILE A 38 -11.56 9.17 13.41
N PRO A 39 -12.07 9.91 14.42
CA PRO A 39 -13.44 10.42 14.36
C PRO A 39 -13.67 11.42 13.21
N GLY A 40 -12.68 12.23 12.84
CA GLY A 40 -12.73 13.13 11.68
C GLY A 40 -12.84 12.36 10.36
N ILE A 41 -12.11 11.26 10.23
CA ILE A 41 -12.19 10.36 9.07
C ILE A 41 -13.57 9.69 8.98
N LEU A 42 -14.10 9.19 10.10
CA LEU A 42 -15.41 8.53 10.14
C LEU A 42 -16.56 9.50 9.86
N THR A 43 -16.51 10.71 10.42
CA THR A 43 -17.50 11.75 10.16
C THR A 43 -17.42 12.24 8.71
N GLY A 44 -16.23 12.45 8.18
CA GLY A 44 -16.02 12.76 6.75
C GLY A 44 -16.55 11.64 5.84
N ALA A 45 -16.35 10.38 6.22
CA ALA A 45 -16.90 9.25 5.47
C ALA A 45 -18.43 9.25 5.45
N ALA A 46 -19.07 9.45 6.61
CA ALA A 46 -20.52 9.52 6.71
C ALA A 46 -21.10 10.68 5.88
N ILE A 47 -20.46 11.86 5.93
CA ILE A 47 -20.86 13.03 5.14
C ILE A 47 -20.68 12.75 3.64
N GLY A 48 -19.57 12.18 3.22
CA GLY A 48 -19.31 11.82 1.82
C GLY A 48 -20.33 10.82 1.27
N ILE A 49 -20.70 9.80 2.07
CA ILE A 49 -21.73 8.83 1.71
C ILE A 49 -23.10 9.51 1.57
N ALA A 50 -23.50 10.31 2.55
CA ALA A 50 -24.78 11.02 2.51
C ALA A 50 -24.87 11.98 1.33
N LEU A 51 -23.79 12.72 1.06
CA LEU A 51 -23.69 13.64 -0.07
C LEU A 51 -23.75 12.90 -1.42
N GLY A 52 -23.04 11.77 -1.55
CA GLY A 52 -23.07 10.94 -2.76
C GLY A 52 -24.46 10.40 -3.07
N ILE A 53 -25.18 9.90 -2.05
CA ILE A 53 -26.57 9.43 -2.20
C ILE A 53 -27.49 10.59 -2.59
N LEU A 54 -27.35 11.76 -1.95
CA LEU A 54 -28.15 12.94 -2.26
C LEU A 54 -27.95 13.39 -3.71
N ILE A 55 -26.69 13.46 -4.14
CA ILE A 55 -26.32 13.83 -5.51
C ILE A 55 -26.95 12.85 -6.49
N GLN A 56 -26.85 11.55 -6.25
CA GLN A 56 -27.45 10.54 -7.12
C GLN A 56 -28.97 10.71 -7.31
N THR A 57 -29.70 11.11 -6.27
CA THR A 57 -31.16 11.34 -6.39
C THR A 57 -31.54 12.53 -7.27
N MET A 58 -30.61 13.46 -7.49
CA MET A 58 -30.86 14.71 -8.24
C MET A 58 -30.43 14.62 -9.72
N THR A 59 -29.93 13.46 -10.19
CA THR A 59 -29.43 13.22 -11.56
C THR A 59 -28.54 14.37 -12.07
N PRO A 60 -27.37 14.59 -11.44
CA PRO A 60 -26.49 15.72 -11.75
C PRO A 60 -25.90 15.59 -13.16
N SER A 61 -25.50 16.72 -13.73
CA SER A 61 -24.64 16.72 -14.91
C SER A 61 -23.27 16.10 -14.58
N GLU A 62 -22.68 15.40 -15.55
CA GLU A 62 -21.36 14.73 -15.41
C GLU A 62 -20.25 15.72 -14.98
N GLU A 63 -20.39 17.00 -15.35
CA GLU A 63 -19.47 18.06 -14.94
C GLU A 63 -19.45 18.27 -13.42
N VAL A 64 -20.61 18.27 -12.76
CA VAL A 64 -20.71 18.48 -11.30
C VAL A 64 -20.06 17.33 -10.55
N VAL A 65 -20.28 16.09 -11.02
CA VAL A 65 -19.65 14.90 -10.44
C VAL A 65 -18.13 14.96 -10.57
N SER A 66 -17.64 15.37 -11.74
CA SER A 66 -16.20 15.55 -11.99
C SER A 66 -15.58 16.57 -11.02
N TRP A 67 -16.18 17.75 -10.86
CA TRP A 67 -15.69 18.78 -9.94
C TRP A 67 -15.68 18.34 -8.47
N ILE A 68 -16.69 17.57 -8.05
CA ILE A 68 -16.76 17.01 -6.70
C ILE A 68 -15.65 15.99 -6.44
N GLY A 69 -15.22 15.24 -7.46
CA GLY A 69 -14.13 14.26 -7.35
C GLY A 69 -12.71 14.86 -7.38
N VAL A 70 -12.54 16.13 -7.79
CA VAL A 70 -11.21 16.75 -7.95
C VAL A 70 -10.38 16.73 -6.66
N PRO A 71 -10.88 17.19 -5.49
CA PRO A 71 -10.10 17.18 -4.24
C PRO A 71 -9.59 15.80 -3.85
N GLY A 72 -10.44 14.78 -4.02
CA GLY A 72 -10.10 13.39 -3.80
C GLY A 72 -9.00 12.88 -4.74
N SER A 73 -9.14 13.17 -6.04
CA SER A 73 -8.14 12.77 -7.04
C SER A 73 -6.77 13.42 -6.79
N LEU A 74 -6.75 14.70 -6.37
CA LEU A 74 -5.53 15.44 -6.03
C LEU A 74 -4.86 14.84 -4.79
N PHE A 75 -5.64 14.46 -3.79
CA PHE A 75 -5.14 13.78 -2.60
C PHE A 75 -4.46 12.44 -2.92
N ILE A 76 -5.10 11.60 -3.75
CA ILE A 76 -4.50 10.33 -4.18
C ILE A 76 -3.21 10.56 -4.97
N ARG A 77 -3.16 11.58 -5.84
CA ARG A 77 -1.94 11.98 -6.56
C ARG A 77 -0.84 12.45 -5.61
N ALA A 78 -1.18 13.24 -4.59
CA ALA A 78 -0.23 13.70 -3.58
C ALA A 78 0.39 12.53 -2.79
N ILE A 79 -0.43 11.57 -2.33
CA ILE A 79 0.08 10.37 -1.65
C ILE A 79 0.98 9.57 -2.59
N LYS A 80 0.55 9.30 -3.83
CA LYS A 80 1.36 8.54 -4.79
C LYS A 80 2.71 9.20 -5.08
N CYS A 81 2.76 10.53 -5.15
CA CYS A 81 3.99 11.29 -5.35
C CYS A 81 4.96 11.15 -4.16
N LEU A 82 4.43 11.11 -2.93
CA LEU A 82 5.25 11.01 -1.72
C LEU A 82 5.67 9.58 -1.35
N VAL A 83 4.84 8.58 -1.65
CA VAL A 83 5.11 7.17 -1.27
C VAL A 83 6.40 6.67 -1.91
N THR A 84 6.60 6.92 -3.20
CA THR A 84 7.75 6.40 -3.95
C THR A 84 9.12 6.86 -3.37
N PRO A 85 9.40 8.16 -3.18
CA PRO A 85 10.65 8.60 -2.58
C PRO A 85 10.74 8.29 -1.08
N LEU A 86 9.62 8.31 -0.35
CA LEU A 86 9.59 7.96 1.07
C LEU A 86 10.02 6.51 1.28
N VAL A 87 9.47 5.57 0.51
CA VAL A 87 9.81 4.14 0.62
C VAL A 87 11.30 3.93 0.38
N PHE A 88 11.87 4.60 -0.62
CA PHE A 88 13.31 4.54 -0.89
C PHE A 88 14.15 5.03 0.30
N CYS A 89 13.89 6.24 0.80
CA CYS A 89 14.65 6.83 1.91
C CYS A 89 14.45 6.04 3.22
N SER A 90 13.21 5.66 3.53
CA SER A 90 12.87 4.88 4.74
C SER A 90 13.56 3.51 4.75
N LEU A 91 13.58 2.80 3.62
CA LEU A 91 14.24 1.50 3.54
C LEU A 91 15.76 1.62 3.60
N LEU A 92 16.33 2.63 2.95
CA LEU A 92 17.75 2.89 3.01
C LEU A 92 18.20 3.15 4.46
N VAL A 93 17.53 4.08 5.15
CA VAL A 93 17.82 4.40 6.56
C VAL A 93 17.60 3.18 7.44
N GLY A 94 16.49 2.45 7.25
CA GLY A 94 16.19 1.24 8.02
C GLY A 94 17.24 0.14 7.87
N MET A 95 17.73 -0.10 6.64
CA MET A 95 18.80 -1.08 6.40
C MET A 95 20.15 -0.61 6.95
N ALA A 96 20.44 0.70 6.86
CA ALA A 96 21.67 1.27 7.40
C ALA A 96 21.72 1.16 8.93
N ASP A 97 20.62 1.47 9.61
CA ASP A 97 20.47 1.33 11.05
C ASP A 97 20.63 -0.11 11.52
N MET A 98 19.97 -1.05 10.84
CA MET A 98 20.00 -2.46 11.20
C MET A 98 21.43 -3.04 11.22
N LEU A 99 22.28 -2.62 10.27
CA LEU A 99 23.65 -3.12 10.15
C LEU A 99 24.66 -2.40 11.04
N ALA A 100 24.41 -1.12 11.38
CA ALA A 100 25.24 -0.36 12.31
C ALA A 100 25.33 -0.99 13.71
N VAL A 101 24.34 -1.80 14.10
CA VAL A 101 24.30 -2.47 15.41
C VAL A 101 25.32 -3.61 15.56
N GLY A 102 26.05 -4.00 14.51
CA GLY A 102 27.41 -4.61 14.46
C GLY A 102 27.76 -5.87 15.29
N LYS A 103 27.24 -6.06 16.50
CA LYS A 103 27.45 -7.19 17.41
C LYS A 103 26.13 -7.85 17.86
N ALA A 104 24.99 -7.23 17.59
CA ALA A 104 23.66 -7.80 17.80
C ALA A 104 23.15 -8.63 16.59
N SER A 105 24.03 -8.99 15.65
CA SER A 105 23.70 -9.67 14.39
C SER A 105 22.86 -10.94 14.58
N VAL A 106 23.12 -11.74 15.62
CA VAL A 106 22.36 -12.98 15.86
C VAL A 106 20.93 -12.71 16.33
N ILE A 107 20.73 -11.70 17.18
CA ILE A 107 19.40 -11.31 17.66
C ILE A 107 18.64 -10.60 16.53
N GLY A 108 19.30 -9.65 15.85
CA GLY A 108 18.74 -8.91 14.72
C GLY A 108 18.30 -9.79 13.56
N TRP A 109 19.10 -10.79 13.16
CA TRP A 109 18.71 -11.70 12.07
C TRP A 109 17.53 -12.61 12.46
N ARG A 110 17.47 -13.10 13.70
CA ARG A 110 16.32 -13.89 14.19
C ARG A 110 15.04 -13.06 14.18
N THR A 111 15.10 -11.81 14.63
CA THR A 111 13.97 -10.88 14.61
C THR A 111 13.56 -10.52 13.18
N ALA A 112 14.51 -10.27 12.28
CA ALA A 112 14.24 -9.99 10.88
C ALA A 112 13.57 -11.18 10.17
N LEU A 113 14.07 -12.41 10.39
CA LEU A 113 13.47 -13.62 9.84
C LEU A 113 12.05 -13.82 10.35
N LEU A 114 11.80 -13.57 11.64
CA LEU A 114 10.45 -13.58 12.21
C LEU A 114 9.54 -12.59 11.48
N TYR A 115 9.94 -11.33 11.32
CA TYR A 115 9.12 -10.33 10.62
C TYR A 115 8.86 -10.67 9.15
N ILE A 116 9.86 -11.15 8.42
CA ILE A 116 9.70 -11.57 7.02
C ILE A 116 8.70 -12.72 6.93
N THR A 117 8.88 -13.77 7.74
CA THR A 117 8.00 -14.95 7.72
C THR A 117 6.57 -14.59 8.11
N THR A 118 6.36 -13.79 9.16
CA THR A 118 5.01 -13.35 9.54
C THR A 118 4.35 -12.47 8.48
N THR A 119 5.13 -11.64 7.77
CA THR A 119 4.62 -10.79 6.70
C THR A 119 4.18 -11.61 5.49
N ILE A 120 4.99 -12.60 5.08
CA ILE A 120 4.63 -13.53 3.99
C ILE A 120 3.35 -14.29 4.37
N ILE A 121 3.26 -14.83 5.58
CA ILE A 121 2.07 -15.54 6.05
C ILE A 121 0.85 -14.62 6.08
N GLY A 122 1.01 -13.37 6.54
CA GLY A 122 -0.06 -12.36 6.53
C GLY A 122 -0.56 -12.04 5.12
N ALA A 123 0.35 -11.89 4.15
CA ALA A 123 0.00 -11.68 2.75
C ALA A 123 -0.73 -12.90 2.14
N CYS A 124 -0.24 -14.11 2.40
CA CYS A 124 -0.91 -15.34 1.99
C CYS A 124 -2.30 -15.49 2.62
N GLN A 125 -2.44 -15.15 3.90
CA GLN A 125 -3.72 -15.14 4.60
C GLN A 125 -4.68 -14.12 3.97
N GLY A 126 -4.22 -12.90 3.68
CA GLY A 126 -5.04 -11.88 3.00
C GLY A 126 -5.55 -12.38 1.64
N LEU A 127 -4.67 -12.99 0.84
CA LEU A 127 -5.05 -13.56 -0.45
C LEU A 127 -6.04 -14.72 -0.31
N LEU A 128 -5.86 -15.57 0.70
CA LEU A 128 -6.78 -16.66 1.03
C LEU A 128 -8.18 -16.11 1.35
N TRP A 129 -8.29 -15.09 2.21
CA TRP A 129 -9.58 -14.46 2.53
C TRP A 129 -10.27 -13.87 1.30
N VAL A 130 -9.52 -13.20 0.42
CA VAL A 130 -10.06 -12.66 -0.85
C VAL A 130 -10.60 -13.78 -1.74
N VAL A 131 -9.88 -14.89 -1.89
CA VAL A 131 -10.34 -16.03 -2.71
C VAL A 131 -11.57 -16.70 -2.11
N LEU A 132 -11.63 -16.85 -0.78
CA LEU A 132 -12.78 -17.41 -0.08
C LEU A 132 -14.04 -16.55 -0.25
N PHE A 133 -13.90 -15.23 -0.10
CA PHE A 133 -15.01 -14.27 -0.19
C PHE A 133 -15.34 -13.86 -1.63
N ARG A 134 -14.53 -14.26 -2.62
CA ARG A 134 -14.76 -13.99 -4.05
C ARG A 134 -16.17 -14.36 -4.52
N SER A 135 -16.70 -15.47 -4.02
CA SER A 135 -18.05 -15.95 -4.34
C SER A 135 -19.17 -15.12 -3.71
N SER A 136 -18.86 -14.44 -2.60
CA SER A 136 -19.80 -13.66 -1.81
C SER A 136 -19.93 -12.21 -2.30
N PHE A 137 -18.90 -11.68 -2.98
CA PHE A 137 -19.04 -10.45 -3.75
C PHE A 137 -19.99 -10.71 -4.90
N GLY A 138 -21.02 -9.87 -5.02
CA GLY A 138 -22.05 -9.98 -6.04
C GLY A 138 -21.45 -9.78 -7.42
N ASN A 139 -20.88 -10.83 -8.01
CA ASN A 139 -20.34 -10.79 -9.37
C ASN A 139 -21.46 -10.60 -10.39
N LYS A 140 -21.89 -9.36 -10.51
CA LYS A 140 -22.37 -8.75 -11.75
C LYS A 140 -21.40 -7.63 -12.12
N SER A 141 -20.10 -7.91 -12.05
CA SER A 141 -19.20 -7.17 -12.92
C SER A 141 -19.65 -7.53 -14.34
N LYS A 142 -20.31 -6.59 -15.02
CA LYS A 142 -20.30 -6.57 -16.47
C LYS A 142 -18.83 -6.65 -16.85
N SER A 143 -18.36 -7.83 -17.22
CA SER A 143 -17.16 -7.97 -18.03
C SER A 143 -17.43 -7.14 -19.28
N THR A 144 -16.95 -5.90 -19.30
CA THR A 144 -16.64 -5.27 -20.58
C THR A 144 -15.42 -6.04 -21.06
N ASP A 145 -15.66 -7.17 -21.73
CA ASP A 145 -14.66 -7.88 -22.49
C ASP A 145 -14.02 -6.85 -23.42
N ALA A 146 -12.79 -6.44 -23.08
CA ALA A 146 -11.96 -5.61 -23.91
C ALA A 146 -11.43 -6.48 -25.06
N ASN A 147 -12.32 -6.84 -25.98
CA ASN A 147 -11.92 -7.03 -27.36
C ASN A 147 -11.36 -5.67 -27.82
N PRO A 148 -10.19 -5.62 -28.49
CA PRO A 148 -9.79 -4.39 -29.16
C PRO A 148 -10.95 -3.90 -30.03
N ILE A 149 -11.12 -2.58 -30.17
CA ILE A 149 -12.16 -2.03 -31.06
C ILE A 149 -11.72 -2.36 -32.48
N GLU A 150 -12.19 -3.52 -32.95
CA GLU A 150 -12.00 -3.98 -34.31
C GLU A 150 -13.06 -3.30 -35.16
N PHE A 151 -12.61 -2.58 -36.19
CA PHE A 151 -13.47 -2.07 -37.24
C PHE A 151 -12.94 -2.58 -38.57
N ALA A 152 -13.87 -3.01 -39.41
CA ALA A 152 -13.60 -3.37 -40.79
C ALA A 152 -14.33 -2.37 -41.70
N PHE A 153 -13.68 -1.97 -42.77
CA PHE A 153 -14.29 -1.12 -43.78
C PHE A 153 -14.94 -2.02 -44.84
N ALA A 154 -16.27 -1.99 -44.90
CA ALA A 154 -17.02 -2.68 -45.94
C ALA A 154 -16.79 -2.00 -47.30
N CYS A 155 -16.62 -2.81 -48.33
CA CYS A 155 -16.56 -2.36 -49.72
C CYS A 155 -17.97 -2.28 -50.33
N GLU A 156 -18.06 -1.79 -51.56
CA GLU A 156 -19.34 -1.61 -52.27
C GLU A 156 -20.13 -2.93 -52.41
N GLU A 157 -19.43 -4.06 -52.59
CA GLU A 157 -20.05 -5.38 -52.64
C GLU A 157 -20.23 -6.00 -51.25
N PRO A 158 -21.42 -6.58 -50.94
CA PRO A 158 -21.69 -7.15 -49.63
C PRO A 158 -20.80 -8.36 -49.34
N GLY A 159 -20.16 -8.34 -48.16
CA GLY A 159 -19.24 -9.40 -47.72
C GLY A 159 -17.77 -9.19 -48.13
N HIS A 160 -17.45 -8.11 -48.84
CA HIS A 160 -16.09 -7.70 -49.13
C HIS A 160 -15.61 -6.63 -48.14
N PHE A 161 -14.41 -6.79 -47.60
CA PHE A 161 -13.79 -5.85 -46.67
C PHE A 161 -12.39 -5.47 -47.14
N LEU A 162 -11.96 -4.24 -46.83
CA LEU A 162 -10.58 -3.83 -47.10
C LEU A 162 -9.62 -4.75 -46.34
N THR A 163 -8.69 -5.35 -47.07
CA THR A 163 -7.71 -6.31 -46.55
C THR A 163 -6.33 -5.90 -47.03
N HIS A 164 -5.35 -5.95 -46.14
CA HIS A 164 -3.95 -5.69 -46.51
C HIS A 164 -3.34 -6.93 -47.17
N VAL A 165 -3.05 -6.85 -48.47
CA VAL A 165 -2.44 -7.95 -49.23
C VAL A 165 -1.11 -7.47 -49.80
N GLY A 166 -0.01 -7.84 -49.15
CA GLY A 166 1.33 -7.44 -49.58
C GLY A 166 1.65 -5.98 -49.21
N ALA A 167 1.72 -5.09 -50.20
CA ALA A 167 1.99 -3.65 -50.01
C ALA A 167 0.81 -2.76 -50.44
N THR A 168 -0.32 -3.37 -50.81
CA THR A 168 -1.51 -2.67 -51.26
C THR A 168 -2.71 -3.10 -50.41
N VAL A 169 -3.69 -2.21 -50.32
CA VAL A 169 -4.97 -2.52 -49.68
C VAL A 169 -5.97 -2.82 -50.79
N SER A 170 -6.65 -3.96 -50.70
CA SER A 170 -7.61 -4.42 -51.70
C SER A 170 -8.89 -4.93 -51.02
N CYS A 171 -10.03 -4.83 -51.71
CA CYS A 171 -11.29 -5.37 -51.23
C CYS A 171 -11.32 -6.89 -51.46
N VAL A 172 -11.30 -7.68 -50.39
CA VAL A 172 -11.30 -9.14 -50.46
C VAL A 172 -12.55 -9.66 -49.74
N TYR A 173 -13.15 -10.71 -50.30
CA TYR A 173 -14.27 -11.39 -49.68
C TYR A 173 -13.84 -12.10 -48.40
N ASP A 174 -14.52 -11.82 -47.28
CA ASP A 174 -14.20 -12.45 -45.99
C ASP A 174 -15.21 -13.55 -45.66
N GLU A 175 -14.81 -14.80 -45.87
CA GLU A 175 -15.67 -15.96 -45.60
C GLU A 175 -16.05 -16.11 -44.12
N ASN A 176 -15.21 -15.60 -43.21
CA ASN A 176 -15.44 -15.76 -41.77
C ASN A 176 -16.55 -14.83 -41.27
N TYR A 177 -16.68 -13.64 -41.87
CA TYR A 177 -17.73 -12.69 -41.49
C TYR A 177 -19.14 -13.26 -41.74
N ASN A 178 -19.34 -13.92 -42.87
CA ASN A 178 -20.66 -14.47 -43.22
C ASN A 178 -21.03 -15.74 -42.41
N LYS A 179 -20.03 -16.48 -41.92
CA LYS A 179 -20.23 -17.74 -41.18
C LYS A 179 -20.31 -17.55 -39.66
N THR A 180 -19.52 -16.65 -39.10
CA THR A 180 -19.36 -16.49 -37.65
C THR A 180 -19.46 -15.04 -37.17
N SER A 181 -19.75 -14.08 -38.06
CA SER A 181 -19.78 -12.65 -37.74
C SER A 181 -18.47 -12.14 -37.13
N THR A 182 -17.36 -12.80 -37.43
CA THR A 182 -16.00 -12.45 -37.00
C THR A 182 -15.14 -12.21 -38.22
N PHE A 183 -14.32 -11.14 -38.17
CA PHE A 183 -13.46 -10.74 -39.28
C PHE A 183 -12.17 -11.57 -39.31
N SER A 184 -11.64 -11.80 -40.51
CA SER A 184 -10.30 -12.34 -40.71
C SER A 184 -9.24 -11.34 -40.21
N PRO A 185 -8.14 -11.77 -39.58
CA PRO A 185 -7.12 -10.85 -39.04
C PRO A 185 -6.45 -9.95 -40.09
N SER A 186 -6.57 -10.27 -41.38
CA SER A 186 -6.06 -9.46 -42.49
C SER A 186 -7.01 -8.33 -42.93
N SER A 187 -8.29 -8.40 -42.55
CA SER A 187 -9.35 -7.41 -42.87
C SER A 187 -9.67 -6.47 -41.70
N VAL A 188 -8.98 -6.64 -40.56
CA VAL A 188 -9.14 -5.85 -39.34
C VAL A 188 -8.10 -4.74 -39.28
N PHE A 189 -8.56 -3.50 -39.08
CA PHE A 189 -7.67 -2.36 -38.83
C PHE A 189 -7.67 -2.00 -37.35
N ILE A 190 -6.47 -1.73 -36.83
CA ILE A 190 -6.27 -1.32 -35.45
C ILE A 190 -6.06 0.20 -35.43
N ALA A 191 -6.94 0.94 -34.76
CA ALA A 191 -6.73 2.36 -34.52
C ALA A 191 -5.72 2.57 -33.38
N ASN A 192 -4.68 3.37 -33.63
CA ASN A 192 -3.79 3.87 -32.59
C ASN A 192 -4.17 5.33 -32.27
N ASP A 193 -4.90 5.54 -31.18
CA ASP A 193 -5.32 6.88 -30.75
C ASP A 193 -4.15 7.66 -30.12
N ILE A 194 -3.60 8.61 -30.90
CA ILE A 194 -2.45 9.46 -30.55
C ILE A 194 -2.84 10.59 -29.58
N HIS A 195 -4.10 11.06 -29.62
CA HIS A 195 -4.57 12.22 -28.83
C HIS A 195 -5.47 11.85 -27.66
N GLY A 196 -5.81 10.57 -27.47
CA GLY A 196 -6.60 10.10 -26.32
C GLY A 196 -8.05 10.58 -26.34
N SER A 197 -8.58 10.93 -27.51
CA SER A 197 -9.96 11.39 -27.68
C SER A 197 -10.98 10.26 -27.53
N PHE A 198 -10.55 9.00 -27.62
CA PHE A 198 -11.36 7.84 -27.29
C PHE A 198 -10.99 7.35 -25.88
N ALA A 199 -11.97 7.28 -24.97
CA ALA A 199 -11.75 6.71 -23.64
C ALA A 199 -11.37 5.22 -23.76
N LYS A 200 -10.14 4.87 -23.38
CA LYS A 200 -9.61 3.50 -23.42
C LYS A 200 -10.11 2.69 -22.22
N ALA A 201 -10.76 1.56 -22.45
CA ALA A 201 -10.79 0.47 -21.48
C ALA A 201 -9.36 -0.12 -21.39
N SER A 202 -8.75 -0.06 -20.21
CA SER A 202 -7.29 -0.08 -20.04
C SER A 202 -6.60 -1.45 -20.09
N SER A 203 -7.24 -2.53 -20.57
CA SER A 203 -6.51 -3.78 -20.83
C SER A 203 -7.33 -4.80 -21.62
N GLY A 204 -6.90 -5.13 -22.84
CA GLY A 204 -7.14 -6.45 -23.41
C GLY A 204 -6.32 -7.48 -22.63
N PHE A 205 -6.96 -8.55 -22.15
CA PHE A 205 -6.30 -9.60 -21.38
C PHE A 205 -5.46 -10.50 -22.30
N ALA A 206 -4.18 -10.21 -22.47
CA ALA A 206 -3.23 -11.27 -22.79
C ALA A 206 -3.17 -12.18 -21.55
N ARG A 207 -3.74 -13.40 -21.65
CA ARG A 207 -3.65 -14.40 -20.58
C ARG A 207 -2.18 -14.82 -20.45
N ARG A 208 -1.42 -14.08 -19.64
CA ARG A 208 -0.04 -14.42 -19.32
C ARG A 208 -0.05 -15.79 -18.67
N THR A 209 0.75 -16.70 -19.21
CA THR A 209 1.00 -17.98 -18.52
C THR A 209 1.64 -17.69 -17.16
N LEU A 210 1.46 -18.59 -16.18
CA LEU A 210 2.08 -18.44 -14.85
C LEU A 210 3.59 -18.17 -14.98
N THR A 211 4.25 -18.85 -15.92
CA THR A 211 5.67 -18.67 -16.25
C THR A 211 5.98 -17.25 -16.70
N GLN A 212 5.21 -16.69 -17.64
CA GLN A 212 5.41 -15.32 -18.12
C GLN A 212 5.10 -14.27 -17.04
N ALA A 213 4.13 -14.53 -16.16
CA ALA A 213 3.84 -13.65 -15.03
C ALA A 213 4.98 -13.65 -14.01
N LEU A 214 5.49 -14.82 -13.63
CA LEU A 214 6.62 -14.96 -12.71
C LEU A 214 7.89 -14.36 -13.30
N GLN A 215 8.17 -14.61 -14.59
CA GLN A 215 9.32 -14.03 -15.28
C GLN A 215 9.24 -12.49 -15.32
N GLY A 216 8.05 -11.93 -15.57
CA GLY A 216 7.84 -10.48 -15.51
C GLY A 216 8.14 -9.89 -14.12
N GLN A 217 7.69 -10.56 -13.06
CA GLN A 217 7.95 -10.10 -11.69
C GLN A 217 9.43 -10.27 -11.29
N LEU A 218 10.08 -11.35 -11.71
CA LEU A 218 11.50 -11.58 -11.45
C LEU A 218 12.37 -10.55 -12.16
N ASN A 219 12.04 -10.19 -13.39
CA ASN A 219 12.73 -9.12 -14.10
C ASN A 219 12.49 -7.75 -13.44
N ALA A 220 11.32 -7.51 -12.85
CA ALA A 220 11.02 -6.29 -12.11
C ALA A 220 11.77 -6.18 -10.76
N ILE A 221 12.29 -7.29 -10.22
CA ILE A 221 13.11 -7.27 -9.00
C ILE A 221 14.41 -6.50 -9.21
N VAL A 222 15.08 -6.69 -10.36
CA VAL A 222 16.32 -5.98 -10.69
C VAL A 222 16.05 -4.98 -11.81
N PRO A 223 15.85 -3.67 -11.51
CA PRO A 223 15.63 -2.69 -12.55
C PRO A 223 16.86 -2.53 -13.44
N SER A 224 16.64 -2.45 -14.76
CA SER A 224 17.69 -2.04 -15.71
C SER A 224 18.03 -0.55 -15.59
N ASN A 225 17.07 0.26 -15.14
CA ASN A 225 17.24 1.69 -14.90
C ASN A 225 16.45 2.14 -13.66
N ILE A 226 17.15 2.65 -12.65
CA ILE A 226 16.55 3.13 -11.41
C ILE A 226 15.75 4.43 -11.60
N THR A 227 16.18 5.34 -12.46
CA THR A 227 15.47 6.63 -12.64
C THR A 227 14.13 6.42 -13.31
N GLN A 228 14.06 5.48 -14.26
CA GLN A 228 12.81 5.04 -14.86
C GLN A 228 11.92 4.34 -13.84
N ALA A 229 12.47 3.50 -12.95
CA ALA A 229 11.70 2.87 -11.89
C ALA A 229 11.03 3.91 -10.94
N PHE A 230 11.72 5.02 -10.66
CA PHE A 230 11.13 6.15 -9.93
C PHE A 230 10.05 6.88 -10.74
N ALA A 231 10.25 7.07 -12.04
CA ALA A 231 9.28 7.72 -12.92
C ALA A 231 7.99 6.89 -13.08
N ASP A 232 8.14 5.57 -13.23
CA ASP A 232 7.03 4.62 -13.39
C ASP A 232 6.42 4.19 -12.03
N ALA A 233 6.98 4.66 -10.91
CA ALA A 233 6.59 4.31 -9.54
C ALA A 233 6.55 2.80 -9.27
N THR A 234 7.50 2.04 -9.85
CA THR A 234 7.59 0.59 -9.67
C THR A 234 8.20 0.26 -8.31
N LEU A 235 7.35 0.14 -7.29
CA LEU A 235 7.78 -0.06 -5.89
C LEU A 235 8.70 -1.26 -5.70
N LEU A 236 8.42 -2.41 -6.33
CA LEU A 236 9.24 -3.62 -6.19
C LEU A 236 10.71 -3.36 -6.57
N SER A 237 10.94 -2.72 -7.71
CA SER A 237 12.27 -2.40 -8.21
C SER A 237 13.00 -1.40 -7.31
N ILE A 238 12.27 -0.41 -6.79
CA ILE A 238 12.81 0.61 -5.89
C ILE A 238 13.23 0.00 -4.56
N ILE A 239 12.39 -0.86 -3.98
CA ILE A 239 12.68 -1.58 -2.73
C ILE A 239 13.95 -2.44 -2.91
N MET A 240 14.00 -3.21 -4.01
CA MET A 240 15.11 -4.12 -4.28
C MET A 240 16.43 -3.40 -4.58
N PHE A 241 16.39 -2.17 -5.10
CA PHE A 241 17.57 -1.31 -5.22
C PHE A 241 17.94 -0.65 -3.87
N ALA A 242 16.95 -0.19 -3.08
CA ALA A 242 17.17 0.49 -1.81
C ALA A 242 17.89 -0.38 -0.77
N ILE A 243 17.59 -1.68 -0.75
CA ILE A 243 18.19 -2.64 0.20
C ILE A 243 19.72 -2.70 0.07
N PRO A 244 20.31 -3.15 -1.07
CA PRO A 244 21.76 -3.23 -1.21
C PRO A 244 22.42 -1.85 -1.14
N PHE A 245 21.73 -0.78 -1.55
CA PHE A 245 22.22 0.59 -1.40
C PHE A 245 22.34 1.00 0.07
N GLY A 246 21.33 0.70 0.90
CA GLY A 246 21.38 0.92 2.35
C GLY A 246 22.46 0.07 3.03
N VAL A 247 22.64 -1.18 2.59
CA VAL A 247 23.76 -2.03 3.04
C VAL A 247 25.11 -1.40 2.68
N ALA A 248 25.28 -0.90 1.46
CA ALA A 248 26.52 -0.24 1.06
C ALA A 248 26.82 0.99 1.93
N ILE A 249 25.80 1.81 2.26
CA ILE A 249 25.94 2.95 3.18
C ILE A 249 26.38 2.52 4.58
N SER A 250 25.85 1.40 5.09
CA SER A 250 26.22 0.90 6.42
C SER A 250 27.67 0.41 6.50
N LEU A 251 28.27 0.06 5.37
CA LEU A 251 29.65 -0.43 5.26
C LEU A 251 30.66 0.70 5.10
N LEU A 252 30.21 1.95 4.90
CA LEU A 252 31.11 3.09 4.83
C LEU A 252 31.82 3.30 6.18
N PRO A 253 33.07 3.80 6.19
CA PRO A 253 33.76 4.17 7.41
C PRO A 253 32.94 5.15 8.25
N ARG A 254 33.05 5.05 9.58
CA ARG A 254 32.32 5.90 10.53
C ARG A 254 32.59 7.40 10.35
N ASP A 255 33.67 7.77 9.66
CA ASP A 255 34.01 9.16 9.36
C ASP A 255 33.14 9.77 8.24
N LEU A 256 32.39 8.93 7.49
CA LEU A 256 31.52 9.34 6.38
C LEU A 256 30.02 9.26 6.74
N THR A 257 29.61 9.74 7.92
CA THR A 257 28.18 9.73 8.32
C THR A 257 27.31 10.66 7.49
N VAL A 258 27.90 11.65 6.81
CA VAL A 258 27.20 12.69 6.03
C VAL A 258 26.15 12.12 5.09
N VAL A 259 26.44 10.98 4.44
CA VAL A 259 25.49 10.33 3.52
C VAL A 259 24.30 9.73 4.26
N SER A 260 24.53 9.03 5.37
CA SER A 260 23.47 8.48 6.23
C SER A 260 22.61 9.60 6.82
N ASP A 261 23.24 10.66 7.32
CA ASP A 261 22.56 11.80 7.96
C ASP A 261 21.69 12.57 6.95
N PHE A 262 22.17 12.72 5.72
CA PHE A 262 21.39 13.28 4.61
C PHE A 262 20.10 12.50 4.34
N PHE A 263 20.18 11.16 4.21
CA PHE A 263 18.99 10.34 3.96
C PHE A 263 18.02 10.33 5.15
N ARG A 264 18.53 10.41 6.39
CA ARG A 264 17.69 10.57 7.59
C ARG A 264 16.95 11.90 7.61
N ALA A 265 17.65 12.99 7.27
CA ALA A 265 17.05 14.32 7.19
C ALA A 265 15.93 14.35 6.14
N ILE A 266 16.19 13.83 4.94
CA ILE A 266 15.18 13.73 3.87
C ILE A 266 13.99 12.85 4.28
N ASN A 267 14.26 11.70 4.94
CA ASN A 267 13.18 10.83 5.41
C ASN A 267 12.26 11.56 6.41
N THR A 268 12.84 12.34 7.32
CA THR A 268 12.09 13.20 8.27
C THR A 268 11.25 14.26 7.54
N VAL A 269 11.81 14.88 6.50
CA VAL A 269 11.09 15.85 5.65
C VAL A 269 9.89 15.18 4.98
N PHE A 270 10.07 14.02 4.35
CA PHE A 270 8.96 13.30 3.71
C PHE A 270 7.89 12.85 4.71
N MET A 271 8.27 12.40 5.92
CA MET A 271 7.29 12.08 6.97
C MET A 271 6.49 13.31 7.41
N THR A 272 7.12 14.48 7.46
CA THR A 272 6.43 15.75 7.75
C THR A 272 5.45 16.12 6.64
N MET A 273 5.87 15.98 5.36
CA MET A 273 4.99 16.18 4.21
C MET A 273 3.80 15.22 4.21
N ILE A 274 4.02 13.94 4.53
CA ILE A 274 2.96 12.95 4.70
C ILE A 274 1.99 13.38 5.79
N THR A 275 2.47 13.94 6.90
CA THR A 275 1.60 14.44 7.97
C THR A 275 0.69 15.58 7.47
N TRP A 276 1.20 16.48 6.63
CA TRP A 276 0.38 17.52 6.00
C TRP A 276 -0.66 16.96 5.02
N VAL A 277 -0.29 15.94 4.24
CA VAL A 277 -1.22 15.27 3.34
C VAL A 277 -2.30 14.52 4.12
N ILE A 278 -1.92 13.75 5.15
CA ILE A 278 -2.87 13.03 6.01
C ILE A 278 -3.81 13.99 6.74
N SER A 279 -3.33 15.17 7.13
CA SER A 279 -4.17 16.24 7.70
C SER A 279 -5.32 16.68 6.76
N SER A 280 -5.15 16.53 5.44
CA SER A 280 -6.19 16.83 4.44
C SER A 280 -7.17 15.68 4.18
N THR A 281 -6.97 14.52 4.81
CA THR A 281 -7.74 13.28 4.59
C THR A 281 -9.26 13.44 4.81
N PRO A 282 -9.76 14.12 5.86
CA PRO A 282 -11.20 14.23 6.08
C PRO A 282 -11.93 14.88 4.89
N ILE A 283 -11.32 15.90 4.28
CA ILE A 283 -11.88 16.61 3.10
C ILE A 283 -11.81 15.71 1.87
N ALA A 284 -10.67 15.04 1.67
CA ALA A 284 -10.46 14.15 0.54
C ALA A 284 -11.43 12.97 0.55
N ILE A 285 -11.71 12.38 1.73
CA ILE A 285 -12.63 11.26 1.88
C ILE A 285 -14.07 11.67 1.54
N ILE A 286 -14.52 12.86 1.95
CA ILE A 286 -15.85 13.38 1.58
C ILE A 286 -15.98 13.42 0.05
N SER A 287 -14.99 14.01 -0.61
CA SER A 287 -14.94 14.14 -2.08
C SER A 287 -14.89 12.77 -2.78
N LEU A 288 -13.99 11.87 -2.37
CA LEU A 288 -13.81 10.55 -2.98
C LEU A 288 -15.06 9.68 -2.84
N LEU A 289 -15.69 9.66 -1.66
CA LEU A 289 -16.88 8.85 -1.44
C LEU A 289 -18.09 9.45 -2.14
N ALA A 290 -18.24 10.78 -2.13
CA ALA A 290 -19.34 11.44 -2.82
C ALA A 290 -19.29 11.18 -4.34
N SER A 291 -18.12 11.34 -4.98
CA SER A 291 -17.97 11.07 -6.41
C SER A 291 -18.17 9.59 -6.74
N SER A 292 -17.51 8.69 -6.00
CA SER A 292 -17.58 7.24 -6.26
C SER A 292 -18.99 6.66 -6.08
N ILE A 293 -19.78 7.19 -5.14
CA ILE A 293 -21.16 6.75 -4.91
C ILE A 293 -22.10 7.32 -5.98
N SER A 294 -21.88 8.56 -6.41
CA SER A 294 -22.74 9.21 -7.42
C SER A 294 -22.68 8.56 -8.80
N GLU A 295 -21.57 7.91 -9.16
CA GLU A 295 -21.39 7.21 -10.43
C GLU A 295 -22.09 5.85 -10.49
N GLN A 296 -22.50 5.31 -9.34
CA GLN A 296 -22.93 3.92 -9.21
C GLN A 296 -24.45 3.81 -9.24
N SER A 297 -24.98 3.10 -10.24
CA SER A 297 -26.43 2.99 -10.47
C SER A 297 -27.17 2.17 -9.39
N ASP A 298 -26.53 1.15 -8.81
CA ASP A 298 -27.12 0.26 -7.80
C ASP A 298 -26.50 0.43 -6.41
N LEU A 299 -27.01 1.40 -5.64
CA LEU A 299 -26.58 1.68 -4.26
C LEU A 299 -26.61 0.46 -3.32
N LYS A 300 -27.63 -0.39 -3.46
CA LYS A 300 -27.82 -1.55 -2.58
C LYS A 300 -26.71 -2.59 -2.77
N LEU A 301 -26.30 -2.81 -4.02
CA LEU A 301 -25.19 -3.72 -4.33
C LEU A 301 -23.87 -3.14 -3.84
N LEU A 302 -23.63 -1.84 -4.06
CA LEU A 302 -22.42 -1.18 -3.60
C LEU A 302 -22.25 -1.23 -2.09
N VAL A 303 -23.28 -0.88 -1.32
CA VAL A 303 -23.22 -0.90 0.14
C VAL A 303 -22.99 -2.32 0.65
N SER A 304 -23.61 -3.33 0.02
CA SER A 304 -23.42 -4.73 0.35
C SER A 304 -21.98 -5.19 0.07
N ASP A 305 -21.43 -4.90 -1.11
CA ASP A 305 -20.09 -5.33 -1.50
C ASP A 305 -19.00 -4.62 -0.69
N VAL A 306 -19.14 -3.30 -0.47
CA VAL A 306 -18.19 -2.54 0.37
C VAL A 306 -18.29 -2.99 1.83
N GLY A 307 -19.50 -3.20 2.35
CA GLY A 307 -19.69 -3.69 3.72
C GLY A 307 -19.08 -5.08 3.93
N LEU A 308 -19.27 -5.99 2.96
CA LEU A 308 -18.71 -7.34 2.99
C LEU A 308 -17.18 -7.32 2.84
N TYR A 309 -16.63 -6.39 2.04
CA TYR A 309 -15.19 -6.15 1.96
C TYR A 309 -14.61 -5.69 3.31
N VAL A 310 -15.22 -4.69 3.96
CA VAL A 310 -14.79 -4.18 5.27
C VAL A 310 -14.87 -5.28 6.33
N LEU A 311 -15.97 -6.04 6.36
CA LEU A 311 -16.14 -7.16 7.27
C LEU A 311 -15.06 -8.24 7.06
N CYS A 312 -14.77 -8.61 5.81
CA CYS A 312 -13.72 -9.57 5.46
C CYS A 312 -12.33 -9.07 5.91
N ALA A 313 -12.03 -7.79 5.70
CA ALA A 313 -10.77 -7.19 6.14
C ALA A 313 -10.63 -7.21 7.67
N LEU A 314 -11.68 -6.82 8.41
CA LEU A 314 -11.69 -6.85 9.88
C LEU A 314 -11.56 -8.28 10.41
N LEU A 315 -12.26 -9.24 9.80
CA LEU A 315 -12.18 -10.65 10.18
C LEU A 315 -10.79 -11.23 9.91
N SER A 316 -10.18 -10.89 8.77
CA SER A 316 -8.81 -11.30 8.44
C SER A 316 -7.80 -10.78 9.47
N LEU A 317 -7.89 -9.50 9.83
CA LEU A 317 -7.06 -8.89 10.87
C LEU A 317 -7.30 -9.55 12.23
N PHE A 318 -8.56 -9.76 12.62
CA PHE A 318 -8.91 -10.41 13.89
C PHE A 318 -8.32 -11.83 13.97
N VAL A 319 -8.46 -12.63 12.91
CA VAL A 319 -7.90 -13.98 12.85
C VAL A 319 -6.37 -13.94 12.87
N HIS A 320 -5.74 -13.00 12.16
CA HIS A 320 -4.29 -12.86 12.21
C HIS A 320 -3.80 -12.50 13.63
N THR A 321 -4.48 -11.56 14.30
CA THR A 321 -4.07 -11.08 15.62
C THR A 321 -4.36 -12.07 16.75
N TYR A 322 -5.54 -12.71 16.76
CA TYR A 322 -6.03 -13.52 17.88
C TYR A 322 -5.96 -15.04 17.65
N VAL A 323 -5.59 -15.48 16.45
CA VAL A 323 -5.37 -16.90 16.14
C VAL A 323 -3.92 -17.13 15.73
N PHE A 324 -3.44 -16.44 14.69
CA PHE A 324 -2.09 -16.68 14.16
C PHE A 324 -0.98 -16.29 15.16
N TYR A 325 -0.95 -15.06 15.69
CA TYR A 325 0.09 -14.68 16.66
C TYR A 325 0.07 -15.52 17.95
N PRO A 326 -1.09 -15.88 18.55
CA PRO A 326 -1.15 -16.81 19.66
C PRO A 326 -0.59 -18.20 19.37
N ILE A 327 -0.91 -18.78 18.20
CA ILE A 327 -0.38 -20.08 17.78
C ILE A 327 1.14 -20.01 17.62
N LEU A 328 1.63 -18.92 17.00
CA LEU A 328 3.06 -18.67 16.84
C LEU A 328 3.76 -18.59 18.21
N LEU A 329 3.23 -17.76 19.12
CA LEU A 329 3.77 -17.58 20.47
C LEU A 329 3.75 -18.89 21.28
N ARG A 330 2.66 -19.67 21.19
CA ARG A 330 2.54 -20.97 21.85
C ARG A 330 3.54 -21.99 21.29
N SER A 331 3.78 -21.98 19.98
CA SER A 331 4.68 -22.93 19.30
C SER A 331 6.15 -22.71 19.68
N PHE A 332 6.59 -21.45 19.76
CA PHE A 332 7.99 -21.12 20.08
C PHE A 332 8.27 -21.01 21.58
N VAL A 333 7.41 -20.34 22.35
CA VAL A 333 7.67 -19.96 23.75
C VAL A 333 6.94 -20.87 24.74
N LYS A 334 5.93 -21.64 24.30
CA LYS A 334 5.15 -22.58 25.13
C LYS A 334 4.51 -21.96 26.38
N ILE A 335 4.22 -20.65 26.35
CA ILE A 335 3.42 -19.93 27.36
C ILE A 335 1.94 -19.90 26.98
N ASN A 336 1.07 -19.40 27.87
CA ASN A 336 -0.34 -19.13 27.53
C ASN A 336 -0.43 -17.78 26.80
N PRO A 337 -0.71 -17.77 25.48
CA PRO A 337 -0.66 -16.55 24.68
C PRO A 337 -1.77 -15.56 25.01
N TYR A 338 -2.96 -16.03 25.39
CA TYR A 338 -4.09 -15.15 25.70
C TYR A 338 -3.86 -14.37 27.00
N LYS A 339 -3.18 -14.98 27.98
CA LYS A 339 -2.76 -14.26 29.20
C LYS A 339 -1.74 -13.17 28.87
N TRP A 340 -0.85 -13.40 27.91
CA TRP A 340 0.11 -12.41 27.44
C TRP A 340 -0.57 -11.25 26.70
N ILE A 341 -1.50 -11.54 25.79
CA ILE A 341 -2.28 -10.52 25.08
C ILE A 341 -3.04 -9.61 26.06
N MET A 342 -3.64 -10.16 27.11
CA MET A 342 -4.35 -9.36 28.12
C MET A 342 -3.43 -8.39 28.86
N LYS A 343 -2.15 -8.74 29.08
CA LYS A 343 -1.15 -7.80 29.64
C LYS A 343 -0.82 -6.66 28.68
N MET A 344 -0.95 -6.88 27.37
CA MET A 344 -0.70 -5.89 26.32
C MET A 344 -1.94 -5.10 25.90
N ALA A 345 -3.11 -5.34 26.51
CA ALA A 345 -4.38 -4.76 26.08
C ALA A 345 -4.35 -3.21 26.08
N ARG A 346 -3.69 -2.59 27.07
CA ARG A 346 -3.52 -1.13 27.14
C ARG A 346 -2.79 -0.60 25.90
N ALA A 347 -1.66 -1.20 25.53
CA ALA A 347 -0.92 -0.82 24.33
C ALA A 347 -1.72 -1.04 23.04
N GLN A 348 -2.47 -2.14 22.94
CA GLN A 348 -3.31 -2.44 21.77
C GLN A 348 -4.45 -1.43 21.60
N THR A 349 -5.14 -1.07 22.69
CA THR A 349 -6.21 -0.05 22.64
C THR A 349 -5.68 1.34 22.29
N PHE A 350 -4.51 1.70 22.82
CA PHE A 350 -3.83 2.95 22.47
C PHE A 350 -3.40 2.96 21.00
N ALA A 351 -2.87 1.84 20.48
CA ALA A 351 -2.50 1.70 19.07
C ALA A 351 -3.69 1.78 18.13
N PHE A 352 -4.80 1.17 18.50
CA PHE A 352 -6.05 1.29 17.76
C PHE A 352 -6.55 2.75 17.73
N GLY A 353 -6.47 3.48 18.85
CA GLY A 353 -6.93 4.87 18.92
C GLY A 353 -6.00 5.89 18.25
N CYS A 354 -4.68 5.67 18.33
CA CYS A 354 -3.67 6.60 17.83
C CYS A 354 -3.36 6.40 16.33
N ALA A 355 -3.66 5.22 15.77
CA ALA A 355 -3.40 4.84 14.37
C ALA A 355 -1.95 5.06 13.89
N SER A 356 -0.98 5.15 14.81
CA SER A 356 0.42 5.42 14.54
C SER A 356 1.33 4.49 15.33
N SER A 357 2.12 3.67 14.64
CA SER A 357 3.03 2.70 15.27
C SER A 357 4.13 3.39 16.09
N MET A 358 4.70 4.52 15.62
CA MET A 358 5.75 5.23 16.36
C MET A 358 5.21 5.87 17.65
N ALA A 359 4.01 6.43 17.60
CA ALA A 359 3.38 7.03 18.80
C ALA A 359 3.07 5.98 19.88
N THR A 360 2.90 4.71 19.47
CA THR A 360 2.57 3.60 20.39
C THR A 360 3.79 2.97 21.06
N LEU A 361 4.98 3.21 20.53
CA LEU A 361 6.21 2.60 21.02
C LEU A 361 6.46 2.82 22.53
N PRO A 362 6.31 4.04 23.08
CA PRO A 362 6.52 4.26 24.51
C PRO A 362 5.55 3.47 25.40
N VAL A 363 4.28 3.38 24.99
CA VAL A 363 3.22 2.66 25.73
C VAL A 363 3.45 1.15 25.65
N VAL A 364 3.90 0.64 24.50
CA VAL A 364 4.29 -0.76 24.34
C VAL A 364 5.47 -1.10 25.24
N MET A 365 6.50 -0.24 25.30
CA MET A 365 7.66 -0.46 26.17
C MET A 365 7.29 -0.47 27.65
N GLU A 366 6.43 0.45 28.11
CA GLU A 366 5.91 0.48 29.48
C GLU A 366 5.18 -0.83 29.81
N CYS A 367 4.29 -1.29 28.93
CA CYS A 367 3.55 -2.54 29.13
C CYS A 367 4.50 -3.76 29.17
N ILE A 368 5.53 -3.80 28.31
CA ILE A 368 6.52 -4.89 28.29
C ILE A 368 7.32 -4.91 29.60
N ASP A 369 7.79 -3.75 30.06
CA ASP A 369 8.56 -3.64 31.31
C ASP A 369 7.71 -4.03 32.54
N GLU A 370 6.40 -3.71 32.54
CA GLU A 370 5.45 -4.15 33.58
C GLU A 370 5.31 -5.68 33.66
N THR A 371 5.49 -6.40 32.55
CA THR A 371 5.37 -7.87 32.57
C THR A 371 6.49 -8.56 33.34
N ARG A 372 7.69 -7.96 33.41
CA ARG A 372 8.94 -8.53 33.95
C ARG A 372 9.36 -9.89 33.36
N GLU A 373 8.80 -10.27 32.21
CA GLU A 373 9.09 -11.54 31.53
C GLU A 373 10.15 -11.41 30.42
N VAL A 374 10.48 -10.17 30.01
CA VAL A 374 11.44 -9.86 28.94
C VAL A 374 12.57 -9.00 29.50
N SER A 375 13.81 -9.24 29.07
CA SER A 375 14.96 -8.41 29.49
C SER A 375 14.91 -7.03 28.81
N GLN A 376 15.27 -5.98 29.56
CA GLN A 376 15.30 -4.61 29.02
C GLN A 376 16.25 -4.44 27.83
N THR A 377 17.33 -5.23 27.80
CA THR A 377 18.26 -5.24 26.67
C THR A 377 17.61 -5.78 25.39
N LEU A 378 16.68 -6.73 25.50
CA LEU A 378 15.99 -7.30 24.33
C LEU A 378 14.78 -6.46 23.93
N SER A 379 14.06 -5.83 24.88
CA SER A 379 12.93 -4.95 24.54
C SER A 379 13.37 -3.65 23.89
N ARG A 380 14.55 -3.12 24.25
CA ARG A 380 15.10 -1.86 23.72
C ARG A 380 16.03 -2.04 22.51
N PHE A 381 16.25 -3.28 22.08
CA PHE A 381 16.90 -3.62 20.81
C PHE A 381 15.88 -3.52 19.68
#